data_AF-A0A8B8ANR0-F1
#
_entry.id   AF-A0A8B8ANR0-F1
#
_cell.length_a   1.000
_cell.length_b   1.000
_cell.length_c   1.000
_cell.angle_alpha   90.00
_cell.angle_beta   90.00
_cell.angle_gamma   90.00
#
_symmetry.space_group_name_H-M   'P 1'
#
loop_
_entity.id
_entity.type
_entity.pdbx_description
1 polymer ?
#
loop_
_entity_poly.entity_id
_entity_poly.type
_entity_poly.pdbx_seq_one_letter_code
_entity_poly.pdbx_strand_id
1 'polypeptide(L)'
;MMHRESCVCGMDNLELFQVPPTNVALEESKWIEYYPVSSTLNSDTAPIEFDIKGQGDEYLDLSQTYLQVVCKFTKGDGTNLTAQNPRNSNESLTLWEKDTPGHMDEVGLDAAVFAPVELDVEGVGALAEDNAHTVTIDAPLGEAVIPEHSRNLGLRKRHQAVADSVRKVLIDRLHIDLFQQEKFIPNGVDLRLRFNRAKPQFYMMTAVGSSGKVVILNMLLWVRKVKPTPTVLNAINQRLNSETAKYPLRRVEVKTFTIPAGTQSKISDHLFQGQMPKRIVLGFVENAAFNGDNLKNPFHFKNERVKKLEVSINGETISTRPYEPDFQGGLYLRSYLSLYQGLGKLGEDWAPDITLEEYKNGYTLWCIDFTKDQEAQLNKFHLIETGNLRIEVQFGQNVQQTLNCLVYAEFDNLLEINKQREVNIDY
;
A
#
# COMPACT_ATOMS: atom_id res chain seq x y z
N MET A 1 -24.27 15.64 27.83
CA MET A 1 -24.99 16.73 27.13
C MET A 1 -24.66 16.57 25.65
N MET A 2 -25.67 16.47 24.78
CA MET A 2 -25.51 16.28 23.34
C MET A 2 -24.83 17.51 22.71
N HIS A 3 -23.98 17.31 21.70
CA HIS A 3 -23.37 18.42 20.97
C HIS A 3 -24.48 19.25 20.30
N ARG A 4 -24.38 20.58 20.35
CA ARG A 4 -25.48 21.48 19.94
C ARG A 4 -25.87 21.35 18.46
N GLU A 5 -24.98 20.77 17.65
CA GLU A 5 -25.18 20.53 16.22
C GLU A 5 -25.34 19.04 15.86
N SER A 6 -25.29 18.11 16.82
CA SER A 6 -25.46 16.68 16.54
C SER A 6 -26.93 16.26 16.62
N CYS A 7 -27.39 15.41 15.71
CA CYS A 7 -28.72 14.78 15.79
C CYS A 7 -28.66 13.43 16.54
N VAL A 8 -29.80 12.99 17.08
CA VAL A 8 -29.96 11.65 17.69
C VAL A 8 -29.94 10.60 16.58
N CYS A 9 -29.10 9.57 16.73
CA CYS A 9 -29.08 8.42 15.84
C CYS A 9 -29.69 7.20 16.55
N GLY A 10 -30.59 6.48 15.88
CA GLY A 10 -31.10 5.17 16.31
C GLY A 10 -30.34 4.03 15.63
N MET A 11 -30.43 2.80 16.13
CA MET A 11 -29.80 1.66 15.45
C MET A 11 -30.73 1.09 14.38
N ASP A 12 -30.30 1.12 13.11
CA ASP A 12 -31.07 0.64 11.95
C ASP A 12 -31.53 -0.84 12.10
N ASN A 13 -30.76 -1.65 12.84
CA ASN A 13 -31.08 -3.05 13.12
C ASN A 13 -32.34 -3.27 13.98
N LEU A 14 -32.92 -2.20 14.55
CA LEU A 14 -34.18 -2.23 15.28
C LEU A 14 -35.38 -1.78 14.43
N GLU A 15 -35.17 -1.36 13.17
CA GLU A 15 -36.24 -0.92 12.26
C GLU A 15 -36.84 -2.08 11.44
N LEU A 16 -37.16 -3.19 12.10
CA LEU A 16 -37.54 -4.49 11.51
C LEU A 16 -38.80 -4.49 10.62
N PHE A 17 -39.61 -3.43 10.68
CA PHE A 17 -40.90 -3.34 9.97
C PHE A 17 -40.95 -2.22 8.93
N GLN A 18 -39.86 -1.47 8.75
CA GLN A 18 -39.82 -0.43 7.72
C GLN A 18 -39.54 -1.04 6.36
N VAL A 19 -40.32 -0.64 5.35
CA VAL A 19 -39.98 -0.91 3.96
C VAL A 19 -38.76 -0.03 3.63
N PRO A 20 -37.70 -0.58 3.01
CA PRO A 20 -36.54 0.22 2.63
C PRO A 20 -36.94 1.44 1.79
N PRO A 21 -36.35 2.62 2.04
CA PRO A 21 -36.70 3.83 1.31
C PRO A 21 -36.34 3.71 -0.17
N THR A 22 -37.19 4.28 -1.04
CA THR A 22 -36.90 4.39 -2.48
C THR A 22 -36.07 5.64 -2.75
N ASN A 23 -34.94 5.49 -3.41
CA ASN A 23 -34.12 6.63 -3.82
C ASN A 23 -34.75 7.33 -5.03
N VAL A 24 -35.33 8.51 -4.79
CA VAL A 24 -35.91 9.41 -5.81
C VAL A 24 -35.03 10.65 -6.04
N ALA A 25 -33.82 10.69 -5.47
CA ALA A 25 -32.97 11.86 -5.48
C ALA A 25 -32.14 12.00 -6.76
N LEU A 26 -31.93 10.90 -7.50
CA LEU A 26 -31.12 10.86 -8.72
C LEU A 26 -31.99 10.54 -9.94
N GLU A 27 -31.79 11.26 -11.03
CA GLU A 27 -32.40 11.00 -12.35
C GLU A 27 -31.56 10.03 -13.18
N GLU A 28 -30.25 10.23 -13.18
CA GLU A 28 -29.32 9.49 -14.02
C GLU A 28 -28.00 9.25 -13.26
N SER A 29 -27.35 8.12 -13.57
CA SER A 29 -25.97 7.87 -13.17
C SER A 29 -25.25 7.12 -14.28
N LYS A 30 -24.04 7.57 -14.62
CA LYS A 30 -23.20 6.93 -15.64
C LYS A 30 -21.71 7.11 -15.33
N TRP A 31 -20.89 6.24 -15.90
CA TRP A 31 -19.45 6.42 -15.91
C TRP A 31 -19.02 7.05 -17.22
N ILE A 32 -18.15 8.06 -17.14
CA ILE A 32 -17.59 8.75 -18.29
C ILE A 32 -16.09 8.50 -18.33
N GLU A 33 -15.60 8.13 -19.50
CA GLU A 33 -14.18 7.98 -19.78
C GLU A 33 -13.52 9.34 -20.01
N TYR A 34 -12.41 9.57 -19.32
CA TYR A 34 -11.51 10.69 -19.54
C TYR A 34 -10.17 10.18 -20.04
N TYR A 35 -9.61 10.90 -21.01
CA TYR A 35 -8.32 10.62 -21.62
C TYR A 35 -7.25 11.55 -21.05
N PRO A 36 -5.98 11.13 -21.01
CA PRO A 36 -4.86 11.98 -20.67
C PRO A 36 -4.81 13.22 -21.58
N VAL A 37 -4.47 14.37 -21.01
CA VAL A 37 -4.28 15.63 -21.74
C VAL A 37 -3.08 15.54 -22.69
N SER A 38 -2.04 14.81 -22.28
CA SER A 38 -0.84 14.54 -23.08
C SER A 38 -0.88 13.12 -23.65
N SER A 39 -0.42 12.97 -24.90
CA SER A 39 -0.25 11.66 -25.55
C SER A 39 0.99 10.90 -25.05
N THR A 40 1.93 11.56 -24.36
CA THR A 40 3.15 10.91 -23.85
C THR A 40 2.87 10.24 -22.51
N LEU A 41 2.73 8.90 -22.52
CA LEU A 41 2.45 8.09 -21.31
C LEU A 41 3.70 7.43 -20.69
N ASN A 42 4.86 7.54 -21.33
CA ASN A 42 6.08 6.83 -20.91
C ASN A 42 7.25 7.77 -20.61
N SER A 43 6.97 9.03 -20.25
CA SER A 43 8.01 9.94 -19.75
C SER A 43 8.31 9.64 -18.28
N ASP A 44 9.60 9.68 -17.93
CA ASP A 44 10.04 9.59 -16.53
C ASP A 44 10.04 10.96 -15.83
N THR A 45 9.81 12.06 -16.57
CA THR A 45 9.86 13.44 -16.05
C THR A 45 8.54 14.20 -16.22
N ALA A 46 7.82 13.96 -17.32
CA ALA A 46 6.55 14.60 -17.58
C ALA A 46 5.40 13.79 -16.93
N PRO A 47 4.52 14.45 -16.17
CA PRO A 47 3.36 13.78 -15.60
C PRO A 47 2.32 13.43 -16.67
N ILE A 48 1.47 12.45 -16.34
CA ILE A 48 0.23 12.19 -17.07
C ILE A 48 -0.87 12.96 -16.37
N GLU A 49 -1.58 13.83 -17.08
CA GLU A 49 -2.62 14.69 -16.50
C GLU A 49 -4.00 14.37 -17.06
N PHE A 50 -5.03 14.47 -16.22
CA PHE A 50 -6.43 14.39 -16.60
C PHE A 50 -7.14 15.66 -16.16
N ASP A 51 -7.89 16.28 -17.07
CA ASP A 51 -8.72 17.45 -16.80
C ASP A 51 -10.20 17.07 -16.90
N ILE A 52 -10.87 17.06 -15.75
CA ILE A 52 -12.29 16.79 -15.62
C ILE A 52 -12.98 18.14 -15.44
N LYS A 53 -13.69 18.57 -16.48
CA LYS A 53 -14.45 19.82 -16.43
C LYS A 53 -15.75 19.62 -15.67
N GLY A 54 -16.02 20.49 -14.70
CA GLY A 54 -17.25 20.51 -13.92
C GLY A 54 -18.46 21.03 -14.70
N GLN A 55 -18.43 21.05 -16.03
CA GLN A 55 -19.50 21.59 -16.86
C GLN A 55 -20.74 20.69 -16.86
N GLY A 56 -21.91 21.30 -17.05
CA GLY A 56 -23.20 20.60 -17.08
C GLY A 56 -23.96 20.69 -15.75
N ASP A 57 -24.99 19.85 -15.64
CA ASP A 57 -25.87 19.71 -14.47
C ASP A 57 -25.58 18.44 -13.66
N GLU A 58 -24.52 17.72 -14.00
CA GLU A 58 -24.08 16.50 -13.33
C GLU A 58 -23.06 16.79 -12.23
N TYR A 59 -23.17 16.05 -11.13
CA TYR A 59 -22.23 16.06 -10.01
C TYR A 59 -21.22 14.93 -10.19
N LEU A 60 -20.05 15.05 -9.57
CA LEU A 60 -19.00 14.02 -9.61
C LEU A 60 -19.07 13.14 -8.37
N ASP A 61 -19.08 11.83 -8.56
CA ASP A 61 -18.89 10.84 -7.50
C ASP A 61 -17.45 10.31 -7.55
N LEU A 62 -16.59 10.90 -6.72
CA LEU A 62 -15.17 10.56 -6.68
C LEU A 62 -14.91 9.20 -6.01
N SER A 63 -15.79 8.76 -5.10
CA SER A 63 -15.70 7.45 -4.42
C SER A 63 -15.81 6.27 -5.39
N GLN A 64 -16.45 6.50 -6.54
CA GLN A 64 -16.61 5.52 -7.62
C GLN A 64 -15.84 5.88 -8.88
N THR A 65 -14.69 6.55 -8.72
CA THR A 65 -13.73 6.77 -9.80
C THR A 65 -12.65 5.71 -9.80
N TYR A 66 -12.35 5.15 -10.98
CA TYR A 66 -11.27 4.17 -11.16
C TYR A 66 -10.38 4.53 -12.34
N LEU A 67 -9.12 4.12 -12.22
CA LEU A 67 -8.09 4.28 -13.23
C LEU A 67 -7.86 2.94 -13.92
N GLN A 68 -7.97 2.94 -15.25
CA GLN A 68 -7.63 1.81 -16.09
C GLN A 68 -6.31 2.06 -16.79
N VAL A 69 -5.35 1.15 -16.65
CA VAL A 69 -4.04 1.19 -17.31
C VAL A 69 -3.88 -0.07 -18.14
N VAL A 70 -3.73 0.09 -19.46
CA VAL A 70 -3.25 -0.98 -20.34
C VAL A 70 -1.74 -0.84 -20.44
N CYS A 71 -0.99 -1.85 -20.00
CA CYS A 71 0.46 -1.82 -20.00
C CYS A 71 1.07 -3.13 -20.48
N LYS A 72 2.38 -3.12 -20.70
CA LYS A 72 3.22 -4.32 -20.85
C LYS A 72 4.53 -4.12 -20.11
N PHE A 73 5.23 -5.19 -19.79
CA PHE A 73 6.54 -5.13 -19.13
C PHE A 73 7.62 -5.41 -20.16
N THR A 74 8.71 -4.64 -20.15
CA THR A 74 9.83 -4.79 -21.09
C THR A 74 11.15 -4.77 -20.36
N LYS A 75 12.23 -5.10 -21.07
CA LYS A 75 13.59 -4.75 -20.64
C LYS A 75 13.77 -3.23 -20.61
N GLY A 76 14.84 -2.76 -19.95
CA GLY A 76 15.14 -1.33 -19.84
C GLY A 76 15.29 -0.65 -21.21
N ASP A 77 15.86 -1.37 -22.17
CA ASP A 77 16.01 -0.95 -23.57
C ASP A 77 14.69 -0.93 -24.38
N GLY A 78 13.58 -1.42 -23.79
CA GLY A 78 12.26 -1.48 -24.43
C GLY A 78 12.00 -2.76 -25.23
N THR A 79 12.97 -3.66 -25.35
CA THR A 79 12.76 -4.96 -25.98
C THR A 79 11.89 -5.86 -25.13
N ASN A 80 11.20 -6.81 -25.77
CA ASN A 80 10.28 -7.69 -25.06
C ASN A 80 11.03 -8.62 -24.09
N LEU A 81 10.33 -8.99 -23.01
CA LEU A 81 10.74 -10.08 -22.13
C LEU A 81 10.64 -11.40 -22.91
N THR A 82 11.38 -12.42 -22.49
CA THR A 82 11.39 -13.74 -23.13
C THR A 82 11.14 -14.81 -22.08
N ALA A 83 10.20 -15.73 -22.33
CA ALA A 83 9.89 -16.83 -21.42
C ALA A 83 11.10 -17.77 -21.15
N GLN A 84 12.06 -17.85 -22.07
CA GLN A 84 13.14 -18.85 -22.03
C GLN A 84 14.38 -18.49 -21.21
N ASN A 85 14.43 -17.31 -20.58
CA ASN A 85 15.62 -16.94 -19.80
C ASN A 85 15.23 -16.31 -18.45
N PRO A 86 14.96 -17.14 -17.42
CA PRO A 86 14.60 -16.67 -16.08
C PRO A 86 15.67 -15.74 -15.48
N ARG A 87 16.90 -15.74 -16.00
CA ARG A 87 17.98 -14.88 -15.51
C ARG A 87 17.84 -13.39 -15.88
N ASN A 88 17.00 -13.03 -16.86
CA ASN A 88 17.02 -11.70 -17.50
C ASN A 88 15.64 -11.06 -17.73
N SER A 89 14.75 -11.05 -16.73
CA SER A 89 13.41 -10.44 -16.92
C SER A 89 12.83 -9.91 -15.62
N ASN A 90 12.07 -8.81 -15.74
CA ASN A 90 11.95 -7.79 -14.70
C ASN A 90 10.57 -7.81 -14.01
N GLU A 91 10.54 -7.44 -12.73
CA GLU A 91 9.48 -7.89 -11.83
C GLU A 91 8.78 -6.75 -11.09
N SER A 92 7.47 -6.55 -11.34
CA SER A 92 6.68 -5.52 -10.66
C SER A 92 6.44 -5.87 -9.19
N LEU A 93 6.87 -5.02 -8.27
CA LEU A 93 6.86 -5.22 -6.82
C LEU A 93 5.44 -5.23 -6.22
N THR A 94 4.82 -6.40 -6.02
CA THR A 94 3.51 -6.65 -5.34
C THR A 94 2.23 -6.70 -6.18
N LEU A 95 2.28 -6.44 -7.49
CA LEU A 95 1.08 -6.55 -8.32
C LEU A 95 0.70 -8.03 -8.52
N TRP A 96 -0.57 -8.38 -8.25
CA TRP A 96 -1.17 -9.73 -8.34
C TRP A 96 -0.72 -10.75 -7.29
N GLU A 97 0.53 -10.73 -6.85
CA GLU A 97 1.08 -11.71 -5.91
C GLU A 97 2.05 -11.03 -4.94
N LYS A 98 1.90 -11.32 -3.64
CA LYS A 98 2.85 -10.87 -2.60
C LYS A 98 4.17 -11.60 -2.73
N ASP A 99 5.24 -10.96 -2.29
CA ASP A 99 6.55 -11.61 -2.17
C ASP A 99 6.59 -12.58 -0.99
N THR A 100 7.45 -13.60 -1.12
CA THR A 100 7.55 -14.63 -0.10
C THR A 100 8.18 -14.04 1.17
N PRO A 101 7.50 -14.13 2.32
CA PRO A 101 8.05 -13.64 3.58
C PRO A 101 9.38 -14.30 3.90
N GLY A 102 10.36 -13.51 4.35
CA GLY A 102 11.72 -13.95 4.65
C GLY A 102 12.64 -13.96 3.44
N HIS A 103 12.08 -13.91 2.23
CA HIS A 103 12.78 -14.05 0.96
C HIS A 103 12.47 -12.88 0.00
N MET A 104 11.91 -11.78 0.50
CA MET A 104 11.35 -10.71 -0.34
C MET A 104 12.39 -9.95 -1.18
N ASP A 105 13.66 -9.95 -0.77
CA ASP A 105 14.78 -9.32 -1.50
C ASP A 105 15.48 -10.30 -2.48
N GLU A 106 15.05 -11.57 -2.54
CA GLU A 106 15.65 -12.55 -3.44
C GLU A 106 15.10 -12.39 -4.86
N VAL A 107 16.00 -12.08 -5.79
CA VAL A 107 15.68 -11.80 -7.21
C VAL A 107 15.99 -12.98 -8.16
N GLY A 108 16.43 -14.12 -7.63
CA GLY A 108 16.76 -15.27 -8.45
C GLY A 108 15.53 -16.04 -8.93
N LEU A 109 15.63 -16.64 -10.11
CA LEU A 109 14.58 -17.44 -10.73
C LEU A 109 15.08 -18.83 -11.18
N ASP A 110 16.24 -19.29 -10.68
CA ASP A 110 16.81 -20.59 -11.09
C ASP A 110 15.83 -21.74 -10.78
N ALA A 111 15.82 -22.79 -11.60
CA ALA A 111 14.90 -23.91 -11.41
C ALA A 111 15.20 -24.67 -10.10
N ALA A 112 14.22 -25.41 -9.59
CA ALA A 112 14.47 -26.36 -8.51
C ALA A 112 15.50 -27.41 -8.95
N VAL A 113 16.45 -27.72 -8.08
CA VAL A 113 17.52 -28.69 -8.33
C VAL A 113 17.51 -29.76 -7.25
N PHE A 114 17.89 -30.99 -7.63
CA PHE A 114 18.12 -32.03 -6.65
C PHE A 114 19.42 -31.73 -5.89
N ALA A 115 19.41 -31.94 -4.57
CA ALA A 115 20.62 -31.82 -3.77
C ALA A 115 21.65 -32.84 -4.29
N PRO A 116 22.90 -32.43 -4.56
CA PRO A 116 23.94 -33.39 -4.91
C PRO A 116 24.16 -34.34 -3.73
N VAL A 117 24.16 -35.63 -4.01
CA VAL A 117 24.46 -36.68 -3.03
C VAL A 117 25.81 -37.26 -3.39
N GLU A 118 26.77 -37.17 -2.46
CA GLU A 118 28.01 -37.93 -2.56
C GLU A 118 27.72 -39.39 -2.19
N LEU A 119 28.18 -40.31 -3.03
CA LEU A 119 28.01 -41.74 -2.82
C LEU A 119 29.40 -42.37 -2.72
N ASP A 120 29.66 -43.04 -1.60
CA ASP A 120 30.86 -43.84 -1.45
C ASP A 120 30.76 -45.07 -2.35
N VAL A 121 31.64 -45.14 -3.34
CA VAL A 121 31.74 -46.31 -4.23
C VAL A 121 32.75 -47.28 -3.59
N GLU A 122 32.26 -48.23 -2.80
CA GLU A 122 33.08 -49.33 -2.30
C GLU A 122 33.30 -50.38 -3.41
N GLY A 123 34.52 -50.46 -3.94
CA GLY A 123 34.95 -51.52 -4.84
C GLY A 123 35.64 -52.65 -4.07
N VAL A 124 35.20 -53.90 -4.25
CA VAL A 124 35.92 -55.08 -3.76
C VAL A 124 36.72 -55.70 -4.90
N GLY A 125 38.04 -55.46 -4.96
CA GLY A 125 38.97 -56.13 -5.89
C GLY A 125 39.84 -55.20 -6.74
N ALA A 126 40.94 -55.73 -7.28
CA ALA A 126 41.80 -55.04 -8.24
C ALA A 126 41.02 -54.72 -9.54
N LEU A 127 41.23 -53.53 -10.10
CA LEU A 127 40.64 -53.07 -11.34
C LEU A 127 40.83 -54.13 -12.44
N ALA A 128 39.74 -54.76 -12.91
CA ALA A 128 39.79 -55.59 -14.11
C ALA A 128 40.07 -54.70 -15.33
N GLU A 129 40.88 -55.19 -16.28
CA GLU A 129 41.36 -54.45 -17.46
C GLU A 129 40.23 -53.95 -18.39
N ASP A 130 39.04 -54.54 -18.28
CA ASP A 130 37.84 -54.12 -19.01
C ASP A 130 36.99 -53.20 -18.13
N ASN A 131 37.12 -51.90 -18.41
CA ASN A 131 36.61 -50.70 -17.73
C ASN A 131 35.07 -50.59 -17.56
N ALA A 132 34.34 -51.68 -17.34
CA ALA A 132 32.87 -51.72 -17.31
C ALA A 132 32.32 -52.20 -15.96
N HIS A 133 32.33 -51.30 -14.97
CA HIS A 133 31.48 -51.44 -13.79
C HIS A 133 30.34 -50.42 -13.85
N THR A 134 29.09 -50.90 -13.86
CA THR A 134 27.88 -50.08 -13.77
C THR A 134 27.51 -49.89 -12.31
N VAL A 135 27.58 -48.66 -11.80
CA VAL A 135 27.02 -48.31 -10.50
C VAL A 135 25.53 -48.08 -10.68
N THR A 136 24.70 -48.92 -10.06
CA THR A 136 23.24 -48.73 -10.04
C THR A 136 22.87 -48.06 -8.73
N ILE A 137 22.34 -46.85 -8.80
CA ILE A 137 21.90 -46.07 -7.63
C ILE A 137 20.39 -46.30 -7.47
N ASP A 138 20.00 -47.22 -6.59
CA ASP A 138 18.59 -47.54 -6.27
C ASP A 138 18.04 -46.72 -5.09
N ALA A 139 18.54 -45.50 -4.90
CA ALA A 139 18.01 -44.58 -3.90
C ALA A 139 16.95 -43.65 -4.54
N PRO A 140 15.77 -43.46 -3.91
CA PRO A 140 14.84 -42.45 -4.39
C PRO A 140 15.51 -41.07 -4.32
N LEU A 141 15.56 -40.36 -5.45
CA LEU A 141 15.93 -38.95 -5.46
C LEU A 141 14.93 -38.20 -4.55
N GLY A 142 15.45 -37.41 -3.60
CA GLY A 142 14.62 -36.54 -2.78
C GLY A 142 13.87 -35.50 -3.61
N GLU A 143 13.07 -34.65 -2.97
CA GLU A 143 12.39 -33.58 -3.70
C GLU A 143 13.39 -32.54 -4.21
N ALA A 144 13.17 -32.03 -5.43
CA ALA A 144 13.96 -30.92 -5.95
C ALA A 144 13.68 -29.66 -5.12
N VAL A 145 14.73 -28.98 -4.68
CA VAL A 145 14.64 -27.80 -3.81
C VAL A 145 14.98 -26.56 -4.60
N ILE A 146 14.25 -25.48 -4.34
CA ILE A 146 14.54 -24.17 -4.92
C ILE A 146 15.84 -23.61 -4.31
N PRO A 147 16.83 -23.20 -5.12
CA PRO A 147 18.06 -22.59 -4.64
C PRO A 147 17.80 -21.40 -3.72
N GLU A 148 18.67 -21.20 -2.73
CA GLU A 148 18.50 -20.20 -1.66
C GLU A 148 18.27 -18.79 -2.18
N HIS A 149 18.94 -18.35 -3.25
CA HIS A 149 18.78 -17.01 -3.82
C HIS A 149 17.54 -16.83 -4.70
N SER A 150 16.67 -17.85 -4.79
CA SER A 150 15.52 -17.88 -5.70
C SER A 150 14.22 -18.33 -5.03
N ARG A 151 14.10 -18.22 -3.69
CA ARG A 151 12.95 -18.69 -2.91
C ARG A 151 11.80 -17.70 -2.86
N ASN A 152 11.94 -16.53 -3.48
CA ASN A 152 10.80 -15.62 -3.69
C ASN A 152 9.81 -16.19 -4.72
N LEU A 153 8.83 -16.94 -4.25
CA LEU A 153 7.78 -17.56 -5.07
C LEU A 153 6.82 -16.51 -5.66
N GLY A 154 6.56 -15.44 -4.91
CA GLY A 154 5.77 -14.30 -5.38
C GLY A 154 6.36 -13.71 -6.64
N LEU A 155 7.65 -13.40 -6.60
CA LEU A 155 8.42 -12.92 -7.75
C LEU A 155 8.31 -13.84 -8.96
N ARG A 156 8.49 -15.15 -8.77
CA ARG A 156 8.37 -16.15 -9.85
C ARG A 156 7.00 -16.13 -10.51
N LYS A 157 5.92 -16.07 -9.73
CA LYS A 157 4.57 -16.01 -10.28
C LYS A 157 4.33 -14.71 -11.05
N ARG A 158 4.80 -13.56 -10.54
CA ARG A 158 4.69 -12.27 -11.25
C ARG A 158 5.49 -12.28 -12.54
N HIS A 159 6.69 -12.85 -12.52
CA HIS A 159 7.52 -13.05 -13.70
C HIS A 159 6.78 -13.86 -14.78
N GLN A 160 6.23 -15.02 -14.40
CA GLN A 160 5.44 -15.85 -15.31
C GLN A 160 4.22 -15.09 -15.87
N ALA A 161 3.56 -14.29 -15.03
CA ALA A 161 2.40 -13.51 -15.46
C ALA A 161 2.75 -12.47 -16.54
N VAL A 162 3.97 -11.92 -16.57
CA VAL A 162 4.39 -10.86 -17.50
C VAL A 162 5.36 -11.31 -18.60
N ALA A 163 5.67 -12.60 -18.65
CA ALA A 163 6.53 -13.21 -19.67
C ALA A 163 6.07 -12.81 -21.09
N ASP A 164 7.01 -12.76 -22.03
CA ASP A 164 6.78 -12.39 -23.43
C ASP A 164 6.16 -10.98 -23.64
N SER A 165 6.24 -10.12 -22.63
CA SER A 165 5.69 -8.76 -22.66
C SER A 165 4.20 -8.74 -23.01
N VAL A 166 3.46 -9.72 -22.51
CA VAL A 166 2.02 -9.83 -22.73
C VAL A 166 1.34 -8.56 -22.19
N ARG A 167 0.35 -8.07 -22.93
CA ARG A 167 -0.44 -6.90 -22.51
C ARG A 167 -1.26 -7.25 -21.26
N LYS A 168 -1.32 -6.31 -20.33
CA LYS A 168 -2.08 -6.40 -19.10
C LYS A 168 -2.99 -5.20 -18.98
N VAL A 169 -4.14 -5.42 -18.35
CA VAL A 169 -5.09 -4.36 -18.00
C VAL A 169 -5.16 -4.34 -16.48
N LEU A 170 -4.87 -3.17 -15.91
CA LEU A 170 -4.97 -2.90 -14.48
C LEU A 170 -6.11 -1.93 -14.29
N ILE A 171 -7.03 -2.22 -13.36
CA ILE A 171 -8.13 -1.33 -13.02
C ILE A 171 -8.21 -1.28 -11.51
N ASP A 172 -8.13 -0.09 -10.94
CA ASP A 172 -8.30 0.11 -9.51
C ASP A 172 -8.82 1.52 -9.18
N ARG A 173 -9.32 1.72 -7.97
CA ARG A 173 -9.69 3.03 -7.44
C ARG A 173 -8.44 3.84 -7.12
N LEU A 174 -8.60 5.17 -7.09
CA LEU A 174 -7.55 6.06 -6.62
C LEU A 174 -7.57 6.12 -5.09
N HIS A 175 -6.56 5.56 -4.45
CA HIS A 175 -6.38 5.62 -3.00
C HIS A 175 -5.74 6.95 -2.55
N ILE A 176 -6.44 8.06 -2.78
CA ILE A 176 -6.06 9.41 -2.36
C ILE A 176 -7.22 10.07 -1.58
N ASP A 177 -6.88 10.98 -0.67
CA ASP A 177 -7.76 11.50 0.39
C ASP A 177 -9.17 11.91 -0.09
N LEU A 178 -9.25 12.73 -1.15
CA LEU A 178 -10.51 13.23 -1.68
C LEU A 178 -11.37 12.13 -2.35
N PHE A 179 -10.76 11.07 -2.85
CA PHE A 179 -11.44 9.98 -3.55
C PHE A 179 -12.00 8.94 -2.57
N GLN A 180 -11.70 9.07 -1.28
CA GLN A 180 -12.33 8.29 -0.21
C GLN A 180 -13.60 8.98 0.33
N GLN A 181 -13.92 10.19 -0.14
CA GLN A 181 -15.12 10.92 0.25
C GLN A 181 -16.34 10.47 -0.57
N GLU A 182 -17.40 10.05 0.12
CA GLU A 182 -18.62 9.50 -0.48
C GLU A 182 -19.62 10.59 -0.93
N LYS A 183 -19.47 11.82 -0.45
CA LYS A 183 -20.31 12.96 -0.88
C LYS A 183 -19.95 13.39 -2.31
N PHE A 184 -20.97 13.63 -3.12
CA PHE A 184 -20.80 14.10 -4.49
C PHE A 184 -20.26 15.54 -4.55
N ILE A 185 -19.30 15.78 -5.43
CA ILE A 185 -18.80 17.12 -5.73
C ILE A 185 -19.80 17.83 -6.66
N PRO A 186 -20.27 19.05 -6.32
CA PRO A 186 -21.21 19.78 -7.14
C PRO A 186 -20.60 20.13 -8.50
N ASN A 187 -21.49 20.29 -9.48
CA ASN A 187 -21.13 20.84 -10.78
C ASN A 187 -20.44 22.21 -10.65
N GLY A 188 -19.63 22.58 -11.64
CA GLY A 188 -18.86 23.83 -11.70
C GLY A 188 -17.52 23.79 -10.95
N VAL A 189 -17.16 22.64 -10.36
CA VAL A 189 -15.83 22.39 -9.79
C VAL A 189 -15.00 21.61 -10.79
N ASP A 190 -13.93 22.22 -11.30
CA ASP A 190 -12.97 21.55 -12.17
C ASP A 190 -12.00 20.70 -11.33
N LEU A 191 -11.70 19.49 -11.81
CA LEU A 191 -10.74 18.60 -11.18
C LEU A 191 -9.59 18.32 -12.15
N ARG A 192 -8.36 18.51 -11.67
CA ARG A 192 -7.13 18.14 -12.37
C ARG A 192 -6.40 17.08 -11.57
N LEU A 193 -6.16 15.92 -12.19
CA LEU A 193 -5.31 14.88 -11.62
C LEU A 193 -3.97 14.85 -12.33
N ARG A 194 -2.90 14.76 -11.56
CA ARG A 194 -1.52 14.70 -12.07
C ARG A 194 -0.84 13.45 -11.53
N PHE A 195 -0.50 12.53 -12.43
CA PHE A 195 0.20 11.28 -12.12
C PHE A 195 1.68 11.44 -12.45
N ASN A 196 2.54 11.43 -11.44
CA ASN A 196 3.98 11.39 -11.62
C ASN A 196 4.44 9.94 -11.56
N ARG A 197 5.19 9.51 -12.57
CA ARG A 197 5.68 8.14 -12.65
C ARG A 197 6.92 7.97 -11.77
N ALA A 198 6.94 6.91 -10.96
CA ALA A 198 8.15 6.53 -10.23
C ALA A 198 9.26 6.08 -11.19
N LYS A 199 10.51 6.00 -10.71
CA LYS A 199 11.60 5.43 -11.50
C LYS A 199 11.49 3.90 -11.53
N PRO A 200 11.92 3.21 -12.60
CA PRO A 200 11.82 1.76 -12.69
C PRO A 200 12.46 1.00 -11.52
N GLN A 201 13.57 1.50 -10.97
CA GLN A 201 14.26 0.88 -9.85
C GLN A 201 13.44 0.80 -8.55
N PHE A 202 12.37 1.59 -8.44
CA PHE A 202 11.47 1.56 -7.29
C PHE A 202 10.40 0.47 -7.43
N TYR A 203 9.89 0.22 -8.64
CA TYR A 203 8.77 -0.73 -8.82
C TYR A 203 9.15 -2.00 -9.57
N MET A 204 10.39 -2.11 -10.08
CA MET A 204 10.92 -3.30 -10.73
C MET A 204 12.06 -3.90 -9.90
N MET A 205 11.90 -5.15 -9.45
CA MET A 205 13.03 -5.98 -9.06
C MET A 205 13.63 -6.65 -10.28
N THR A 206 14.96 -6.78 -10.30
CA THR A 206 15.69 -7.42 -11.39
C THR A 206 16.98 -8.03 -10.89
N ALA A 207 17.37 -9.19 -11.41
CA ALA A 207 18.69 -9.77 -11.19
C ALA A 207 19.84 -8.79 -11.55
N VAL A 208 21.03 -9.03 -10.97
CA VAL A 208 22.24 -8.23 -11.23
C VAL A 208 22.51 -8.18 -12.74
N GLY A 209 22.75 -6.97 -13.26
CA GLY A 209 23.02 -6.75 -14.69
C GLY A 209 21.78 -6.74 -15.58
N SER A 210 20.58 -6.95 -15.02
CA SER A 210 19.31 -6.79 -15.73
C SER A 210 18.66 -5.44 -15.45
N SER A 211 17.72 -5.05 -16.31
CA SER A 211 16.92 -3.84 -16.15
C SER A 211 15.57 -3.98 -16.82
N GLY A 212 14.55 -3.33 -16.25
CA GLY A 212 13.19 -3.37 -16.75
C GLY A 212 12.39 -2.13 -16.50
N LYS A 213 11.23 -2.09 -17.16
CA LYS A 213 10.25 -1.03 -16.98
C LYS A 213 8.86 -1.51 -17.39
N VAL A 214 7.86 -0.81 -16.90
CA VAL A 214 6.50 -0.87 -17.43
C VAL A 214 6.42 0.02 -18.67
N VAL A 215 5.65 -0.37 -19.68
CA VAL A 215 5.30 0.48 -20.82
C VAL A 215 3.80 0.65 -20.80
N ILE A 216 3.35 1.88 -20.54
CA ILE A 216 1.93 2.24 -20.56
C ILE A 216 1.53 2.41 -22.01
N LEU A 217 0.56 1.61 -22.45
CA LEU A 217 0.02 1.62 -23.81
C LEU A 217 -1.24 2.49 -23.90
N ASN A 218 -2.07 2.45 -22.86
CA ASN A 218 -3.26 3.26 -22.73
C ASN A 218 -3.53 3.51 -21.23
N MET A 219 -4.11 4.66 -20.91
CA MET A 219 -4.53 5.03 -19.56
C MET A 219 -5.85 5.79 -19.67
N LEU A 220 -6.88 5.35 -18.96
CA LEU A 220 -8.21 5.95 -18.94
C LEU A 220 -8.65 6.18 -17.49
N LEU A 221 -9.26 7.32 -17.23
CA LEU A 221 -9.90 7.60 -15.96
C LEU A 221 -11.42 7.51 -16.12
N TRP A 222 -12.05 6.66 -15.35
CA TRP A 222 -13.49 6.47 -15.36
C TRP A 222 -14.11 7.18 -14.17
N VAL A 223 -14.81 8.28 -14.43
CA VAL A 223 -15.42 9.10 -13.39
C VAL A 223 -16.92 8.86 -13.40
N ARG A 224 -17.47 8.48 -12.24
CA ARG A 224 -18.92 8.38 -12.08
C ARG A 224 -19.52 9.77 -11.99
N LYS A 225 -20.49 10.04 -12.85
CA LYS A 225 -21.32 11.23 -12.82
C LYS A 225 -22.74 10.89 -12.42
N VAL A 226 -23.36 11.77 -11.67
CA VAL A 226 -24.73 11.62 -11.16
C VAL A 226 -25.51 12.90 -11.40
N LYS A 227 -26.75 12.76 -11.86
CA LYS A 227 -27.66 13.88 -12.07
C LYS A 227 -28.72 13.88 -10.98
N PRO A 228 -28.68 14.80 -10.00
CA PRO A 228 -29.75 14.92 -9.01
C PRO A 228 -31.02 15.49 -9.65
N THR A 229 -32.19 15.16 -9.08
CA THR A 229 -33.46 15.74 -9.56
C THR A 229 -33.49 17.26 -9.37
N PRO A 230 -34.27 18.01 -10.19
CA PRO A 230 -34.43 19.46 -10.06
C PRO A 230 -34.79 19.91 -8.65
N THR A 231 -35.65 19.14 -7.95
CA THR A 231 -36.04 19.41 -6.56
C THR A 231 -34.84 19.41 -5.62
N VAL A 232 -33.97 18.39 -5.73
CA VAL A 232 -32.77 18.26 -4.90
C VAL A 232 -31.75 19.33 -5.27
N LEU A 233 -31.52 19.58 -6.56
CA LEU A 233 -30.61 20.63 -7.03
C LEU A 233 -31.01 22.01 -6.50
N ASN A 234 -32.30 22.35 -6.57
CA ASN A 234 -32.81 23.61 -6.06
C ASN A 234 -32.61 23.75 -4.54
N ALA A 235 -32.88 22.68 -3.78
CA ALA A 235 -32.65 22.68 -2.33
C ALA A 235 -31.17 22.88 -1.97
N ILE A 236 -30.25 22.19 -2.67
CA ILE A 236 -28.81 22.35 -2.47
C ILE A 236 -28.37 23.78 -2.80
N ASN A 237 -28.77 24.31 -3.97
CA ASN A 237 -28.40 25.67 -4.39
C ASN A 237 -28.99 26.75 -3.48
N GLN A 238 -30.18 26.55 -2.92
CA GLN A 238 -30.75 27.44 -1.90
C GLN A 238 -29.89 27.44 -0.64
N ARG A 239 -29.49 26.27 -0.14
CA ARG A 239 -28.68 26.11 1.06
C ARG A 239 -27.27 26.70 0.91
N LEU A 240 -26.69 26.59 -0.28
CA LEU A 240 -25.42 27.21 -0.62
C LEU A 240 -25.41 28.74 -0.56
N ASN A 241 -26.57 29.40 -0.52
CA ASN A 241 -26.62 30.85 -0.31
C ASN A 241 -26.30 31.26 1.14
N SER A 242 -26.42 30.35 2.10
CA SER A 242 -26.24 30.61 3.54
C SER A 242 -25.09 29.83 4.16
N GLU A 243 -24.69 28.70 3.59
CA GLU A 243 -23.62 27.84 4.10
C GLU A 243 -22.80 27.20 2.96
N THR A 244 -21.67 26.62 3.30
CA THR A 244 -20.78 25.86 2.41
C THR A 244 -21.15 24.39 2.38
N ALA A 245 -20.88 23.70 1.25
CA ALA A 245 -20.91 22.25 1.22
C ALA A 245 -19.66 21.69 1.91
N LYS A 246 -19.85 20.79 2.89
CA LYS A 246 -18.81 20.31 3.81
C LYS A 246 -18.42 18.86 3.53
N TYR A 247 -17.14 18.61 3.29
CA TYR A 247 -16.55 17.33 2.95
C TYR A 247 -15.47 16.97 3.98
N PRO A 248 -15.78 16.11 4.97
CA PRO A 248 -14.76 15.59 5.89
C PRO A 248 -13.69 14.83 5.11
N LEU A 249 -12.43 15.21 5.26
CA LEU A 249 -11.30 14.54 4.62
C LEU A 249 -10.48 13.82 5.67
N ARG A 250 -10.06 12.60 5.33
CA ARG A 250 -8.99 11.90 6.02
C ARG A 250 -7.70 12.22 5.29
N ARG A 251 -7.02 13.29 5.71
CA ARG A 251 -5.80 13.73 5.08
C ARG A 251 -4.66 12.78 5.44
N VAL A 252 -3.85 12.40 4.47
CA VAL A 252 -2.70 11.53 4.68
C VAL A 252 -1.40 12.33 4.51
N GLU A 253 -0.49 12.20 5.46
CA GLU A 253 0.86 12.73 5.35
C GLU A 253 1.86 11.63 5.71
N VAL A 254 2.84 11.37 4.84
CA VAL A 254 3.92 10.42 5.11
C VAL A 254 5.18 11.19 5.42
N LYS A 255 5.70 11.01 6.65
CA LYS A 255 7.02 11.51 7.04
C LYS A 255 7.99 10.36 7.19
N THR A 256 9.27 10.64 6.95
CA THR A 256 10.33 9.66 7.04
C THR A 256 11.49 10.21 7.85
N PHE A 257 12.14 9.35 8.64
CA PHE A 257 13.43 9.66 9.26
C PHE A 257 14.39 8.50 9.10
N THR A 258 15.68 8.84 8.94
CA THR A 258 16.74 7.85 8.68
C THR A 258 17.35 7.36 10.00
N ILE A 259 17.63 6.05 10.05
CA ILE A 259 18.31 5.36 11.13
C ILE A 259 19.61 4.79 10.57
N PRO A 260 20.78 5.39 10.90
CA PRO A 260 22.07 4.93 10.38
C PRO A 260 22.40 3.49 10.81
N ALA A 261 23.14 2.77 9.97
CA ALA A 261 23.79 1.52 10.38
C ALA A 261 24.65 1.74 11.64
N GLY A 262 24.71 0.72 12.50
CA GLY A 262 25.35 0.78 13.81
C GLY A 262 24.47 1.35 14.93
N THR A 263 23.28 1.88 14.63
CA THR A 263 22.37 2.46 15.63
C THR A 263 21.69 1.35 16.45
N GLN A 264 21.70 1.48 17.77
CA GLN A 264 20.95 0.60 18.69
C GLN A 264 19.66 1.23 19.21
N SER A 265 19.62 2.56 19.31
CA SER A 265 18.46 3.33 19.76
C SER A 265 18.34 4.60 18.95
N LYS A 266 17.12 4.93 18.54
CA LYS A 266 16.81 6.15 17.79
C LYS A 266 15.59 6.82 18.40
N ILE A 267 15.73 8.11 18.65
CA ILE A 267 14.61 9.00 18.96
C ILE A 267 14.43 9.91 17.75
N SER A 268 13.19 10.01 17.28
CA SER A 268 12.76 11.04 16.35
C SER A 268 11.72 11.90 17.04
N ASP A 269 12.02 13.18 17.13
CA ASP A 269 11.18 14.18 17.78
C ASP A 269 10.72 15.19 16.73
N HIS A 270 9.66 15.95 17.02
CA HIS A 270 9.13 16.96 16.11
C HIS A 270 8.70 16.38 14.75
N LEU A 271 8.25 15.13 14.73
CA LEU A 271 7.79 14.51 13.49
C LEU A 271 6.57 15.24 12.94
N PHE A 272 5.56 15.48 13.76
CA PHE A 272 4.43 16.33 13.42
C PHE A 272 4.36 17.46 14.44
N GLN A 273 4.34 18.70 13.96
CA GLN A 273 4.22 19.91 14.76
C GLN A 273 2.89 20.58 14.36
N GLY A 274 2.05 20.93 15.33
CA GLY A 274 0.72 21.49 15.06
C GLY A 274 -0.36 20.44 15.31
N GLN A 275 -1.27 20.28 14.34
CA GLN A 275 -2.34 19.27 14.40
C GLN A 275 -1.75 17.88 14.64
N MET A 276 -2.26 17.16 15.64
CA MET A 276 -1.87 15.77 15.88
C MET A 276 -2.61 14.83 14.94
N PRO A 277 -1.93 13.81 14.40
CA PRO A 277 -2.63 12.77 13.65
C PRO A 277 -3.58 12.03 14.59
N LYS A 278 -4.70 11.57 14.05
CA LYS A 278 -5.59 10.66 14.79
C LYS A 278 -5.10 9.22 14.76
N ARG A 279 -4.30 8.86 13.75
CA ARG A 279 -3.74 7.52 13.57
C ARG A 279 -2.41 7.59 12.85
N ILE A 280 -1.49 6.70 13.23
CA ILE A 280 -0.28 6.44 12.45
C ILE A 280 -0.14 4.96 12.11
N VAL A 281 0.51 4.70 10.98
CA VAL A 281 1.11 3.40 10.64
C VAL A 281 2.59 3.62 10.43
N LEU A 282 3.43 2.82 11.10
CA LEU A 282 4.88 2.93 10.97
C LEU A 282 5.54 1.61 10.61
N GLY A 283 6.63 1.69 9.85
CA GLY A 283 7.40 0.54 9.39
C GLY A 283 8.82 0.92 9.01
N PHE A 284 9.71 -0.07 9.01
CA PHE A 284 11.12 0.11 8.68
C PHE A 284 11.45 -0.56 7.36
N VAL A 285 12.09 0.17 6.46
CA VAL A 285 12.59 -0.37 5.19
C VAL A 285 14.06 0.00 5.06
N GLU A 286 14.83 -0.80 4.32
CA GLU A 286 16.20 -0.41 4.01
C GLU A 286 16.23 0.87 3.16
N ASN A 287 17.15 1.77 3.47
CA ASN A 287 17.29 3.04 2.76
C ASN A 287 17.58 2.84 1.27
N ALA A 288 18.34 1.80 0.91
CA ALA A 288 18.58 1.43 -0.49
C ALA A 288 17.29 1.03 -1.21
N ALA A 289 16.45 0.21 -0.58
CA ALA A 289 15.16 -0.20 -1.13
C ALA A 289 14.23 1.01 -1.32
N PHE A 290 14.12 1.86 -0.30
CA PHE A 290 13.31 3.09 -0.34
C PHE A 290 13.69 4.03 -1.50
N ASN A 291 14.98 4.16 -1.78
CA ASN A 291 15.49 5.02 -2.86
C ASN A 291 15.48 4.36 -4.25
N GLY A 292 15.03 3.10 -4.35
CA GLY A 292 15.01 2.32 -5.57
C GLY A 292 16.34 1.59 -5.82
N ASP A 293 16.41 0.35 -5.36
CA ASP A 293 17.47 -0.62 -5.65
C ASP A 293 16.81 -1.85 -6.28
N ASN A 294 17.26 -2.23 -7.47
CA ASN A 294 16.65 -3.33 -8.23
C ASN A 294 16.74 -4.69 -7.52
N LEU A 295 17.63 -4.83 -6.53
CA LEU A 295 17.82 -6.07 -5.78
C LEU A 295 17.00 -6.10 -4.49
N LYS A 296 16.22 -5.06 -4.20
CA LYS A 296 15.51 -4.93 -2.91
C LYS A 296 14.07 -4.55 -3.10
N ASN A 297 13.22 -5.03 -2.20
CA ASN A 297 11.82 -4.71 -2.21
C ASN A 297 11.54 -3.49 -1.28
N PRO A 298 11.01 -2.36 -1.80
CA PRO A 298 10.68 -1.17 -1.00
C PRO A 298 9.47 -1.37 -0.07
N PHE A 299 8.74 -2.47 -0.21
CA PHE A 299 7.64 -2.92 0.64
C PHE A 299 8.06 -4.05 1.59
N HIS A 300 9.36 -4.37 1.67
CA HIS A 300 9.91 -5.27 2.68
C HIS A 300 10.07 -4.53 4.02
N PHE A 301 8.98 -4.51 4.79
CA PHE A 301 8.93 -3.91 6.12
C PHE A 301 9.54 -4.85 7.16
N LYS A 302 10.81 -4.61 7.49
CA LYS A 302 11.61 -5.49 8.34
C LYS A 302 11.30 -5.24 9.82
N ASN A 303 11.27 -6.32 10.60
CA ASN A 303 11.14 -6.21 12.05
C ASN A 303 12.40 -5.63 12.72
N GLU A 304 13.57 -5.76 12.08
CA GLU A 304 14.89 -5.26 12.53
C GLU A 304 15.26 -5.61 13.98
N ARG A 305 14.68 -6.68 14.52
CA ARG A 305 14.76 -7.06 15.93
C ARG A 305 14.43 -5.89 16.86
N VAL A 306 13.43 -5.08 16.50
CA VAL A 306 12.87 -4.06 17.40
C VAL A 306 12.58 -4.71 18.74
N LYS A 307 13.15 -4.15 19.80
CA LYS A 307 13.02 -4.60 21.19
C LYS A 307 12.07 -3.70 21.97
N LYS A 308 12.02 -2.40 21.62
CA LYS A 308 11.12 -1.42 22.20
C LYS A 308 10.68 -0.44 21.12
N LEU A 309 9.39 -0.16 21.05
CA LEU A 309 8.81 0.93 20.28
C LEU A 309 7.85 1.69 21.19
N GLU A 310 8.12 2.98 21.34
CA GLU A 310 7.36 3.89 22.18
C GLU A 310 6.97 5.13 21.39
N VAL A 311 5.72 5.53 21.53
CA VAL A 311 5.18 6.74 20.91
C VAL A 311 4.56 7.60 22.01
N SER A 312 4.97 8.87 22.04
CA SER A 312 4.47 9.85 23.00
C SER A 312 4.01 11.12 22.30
N ILE A 313 2.99 11.76 22.88
CA ILE A 313 2.51 13.09 22.51
C ILE A 313 2.81 14.00 23.69
N ASN A 314 3.54 15.09 23.46
CA ASN A 314 3.91 16.07 24.50
C ASN A 314 4.63 15.46 25.72
N GLY A 315 5.35 14.34 25.52
CA GLY A 315 6.07 13.63 26.58
C GLY A 315 5.23 12.62 27.36
N GLU A 316 3.91 12.55 27.13
CA GLU A 316 3.05 11.51 27.69
C GLU A 316 2.96 10.32 26.74
N THR A 317 3.25 9.13 27.24
CA THR A 317 3.17 7.89 26.45
C THR A 317 1.71 7.53 26.22
N ILE A 318 1.36 7.28 24.96
CA ILE A 318 -0.04 7.04 24.54
C ILE A 318 -0.54 5.68 25.03
N SER A 319 0.34 4.68 25.02
CA SER A 319 0.07 3.35 25.58
C SER A 319 0.64 3.25 26.99
N THR A 320 -0.11 2.69 27.93
CA THR A 320 0.36 2.43 29.31
C THR A 320 1.69 1.66 29.37
N ARG A 321 1.98 0.87 28.33
CA ARG A 321 3.25 0.18 28.15
C ARG A 321 3.71 0.28 26.70
N PRO A 322 4.98 0.61 26.42
CA PRO A 322 5.58 0.51 25.09
C PRO A 322 5.34 -0.86 24.44
N TYR A 323 5.49 -0.94 23.11
CA TYR A 323 5.57 -2.23 22.44
C TYR A 323 6.96 -2.82 22.70
N GLU A 324 7.02 -4.01 23.27
CA GLU A 324 8.27 -4.72 23.57
C GLU A 324 8.25 -6.11 22.94
N PRO A 325 8.26 -6.22 21.59
CA PRO A 325 8.22 -7.51 20.94
C PRO A 325 9.56 -8.25 21.08
N ASP A 326 9.48 -9.58 21.12
CA ASP A 326 10.62 -10.47 20.88
C ASP A 326 10.33 -11.35 19.67
N PHE A 327 10.82 -10.92 18.51
CA PHE A 327 10.63 -11.65 17.25
C PHE A 327 11.40 -12.98 17.22
N GLN A 328 12.49 -13.11 17.98
CA GLN A 328 13.29 -14.34 18.04
C GLN A 328 12.59 -15.40 18.90
N GLY A 329 12.13 -15.01 20.09
CA GLY A 329 11.34 -15.86 20.99
C GLY A 329 9.89 -16.05 20.57
N GLY A 330 9.42 -15.39 19.52
CA GLY A 330 8.05 -15.52 19.01
C GLY A 330 7.01 -14.68 19.75
N LEU A 331 7.43 -13.75 20.61
CA LEU A 331 6.57 -12.93 21.46
C LEU A 331 6.32 -11.55 20.83
N TYR A 332 5.62 -11.50 19.69
CA TYR A 332 5.33 -10.27 18.95
C TYR A 332 3.83 -10.06 18.68
N LEU A 333 2.97 -10.88 19.27
CA LEU A 333 1.53 -10.87 19.01
C LEU A 333 0.87 -9.52 19.33
N ARG A 334 1.30 -8.81 20.37
CA ARG A 334 0.78 -7.48 20.68
C ARG A 334 1.11 -6.45 19.59
N SER A 335 2.28 -6.58 18.96
CA SER A 335 2.66 -5.73 17.84
C SER A 335 1.81 -6.05 16.60
N TYR A 336 1.59 -7.33 16.30
CA TYR A 336 0.66 -7.74 15.24
C TYR A 336 -0.79 -7.29 15.51
N LEU A 337 -1.26 -7.41 16.77
CA LEU A 337 -2.59 -6.98 17.21
C LEU A 337 -2.82 -5.47 16.99
N SER A 338 -1.75 -4.67 16.99
CA SER A 338 -1.84 -3.23 16.73
C SER A 338 -2.48 -2.94 15.37
N LEU A 339 -2.30 -3.80 14.36
CA LEU A 339 -2.97 -3.67 13.06
C LEU A 339 -4.50 -3.75 13.20
N TYR A 340 -5.01 -4.69 13.98
CA TYR A 340 -6.44 -4.87 14.18
C TYR A 340 -7.04 -3.72 15.02
N GLN A 341 -6.34 -3.34 16.10
CA GLN A 341 -6.79 -2.28 17.00
C GLN A 341 -6.75 -0.92 16.30
N GLY A 342 -5.63 -0.56 15.68
CA GLY A 342 -5.48 0.73 15.02
C GLY A 342 -6.35 0.90 13.77
N LEU A 343 -6.72 -0.20 13.10
CA LEU A 343 -7.70 -0.17 12.01
C LEU A 343 -9.16 -0.20 12.50
N GLY A 344 -9.38 -0.40 13.81
CA GLY A 344 -10.72 -0.51 14.40
C GLY A 344 -11.47 -1.76 13.94
N LYS A 345 -10.75 -2.84 13.65
CA LYS A 345 -11.27 -4.11 13.11
C LYS A 345 -11.13 -5.28 14.07
N LEU A 346 -10.65 -5.03 15.29
CA LEU A 346 -10.54 -6.06 16.31
C LEU A 346 -11.94 -6.58 16.68
N GLY A 347 -12.18 -7.88 16.43
CA GLY A 347 -13.45 -8.55 16.72
C GLY A 347 -14.46 -8.53 15.57
N GLU A 348 -14.13 -7.93 14.43
CA GLU A 348 -14.91 -8.06 13.19
C GLU A 348 -14.49 -9.31 12.40
N ASP A 349 -15.38 -9.80 11.51
CA ASP A 349 -15.05 -10.81 10.50
C ASP A 349 -14.24 -10.17 9.35
N TRP A 350 -13.06 -9.67 9.72
CA TRP A 350 -12.14 -8.99 8.84
C TRP A 350 -10.71 -9.19 9.34
N ALA A 351 -9.78 -9.41 8.41
CA ALA A 351 -8.37 -9.49 8.71
C ALA A 351 -7.57 -8.57 7.76
N PRO A 352 -6.49 -7.94 8.23
CA PRO A 352 -5.54 -7.30 7.34
C PRO A 352 -4.97 -8.37 6.40
N ASP A 353 -4.61 -7.97 5.19
CA ASP A 353 -3.90 -8.83 4.25
C ASP A 353 -2.42 -8.97 4.65
N ILE A 354 -2.18 -9.37 5.90
CA ILE A 354 -0.90 -9.67 6.52
C ILE A 354 -1.19 -10.75 7.57
N THR A 355 -0.71 -11.97 7.35
CA THR A 355 -0.77 -13.05 8.34
C THR A 355 0.25 -12.83 9.46
N LEU A 356 0.11 -13.57 10.58
CA LEU A 356 1.07 -13.49 11.68
C LEU A 356 2.49 -13.89 11.26
N GLU A 357 2.63 -14.85 10.34
CA GLU A 357 3.93 -15.28 9.81
C GLU A 357 4.52 -14.24 8.86
N GLU A 358 3.71 -13.71 7.94
CA GLU A 358 4.08 -12.59 7.06
C GLU A 358 4.57 -11.38 7.87
N TYR A 359 3.85 -11.05 8.96
CA TYR A 359 4.19 -9.96 9.85
C TYR A 359 5.61 -10.08 10.40
N LYS A 360 6.00 -11.27 10.88
CA LYS A 360 7.36 -11.51 11.41
C LYS A 360 8.41 -11.41 10.31
N ASN A 361 8.11 -11.88 9.11
CA ASN A 361 9.10 -12.20 8.10
C ASN A 361 9.21 -11.15 6.97
N GLY A 362 8.59 -9.98 7.07
CA GLY A 362 8.81 -8.90 6.10
C GLY A 362 7.65 -7.93 5.89
N TYR A 363 6.55 -8.11 6.63
CA TYR A 363 5.40 -7.21 6.61
C TYR A 363 5.14 -6.61 8.00
N THR A 364 6.20 -6.21 8.71
CA THR A 364 6.11 -5.69 10.08
C THR A 364 5.70 -4.21 10.09
N LEU A 365 4.45 -3.94 10.48
CA LEU A 365 3.88 -2.58 10.59
C LEU A 365 3.19 -2.38 11.94
N TRP A 366 3.37 -1.25 12.59
CA TRP A 366 2.59 -0.90 13.79
C TRP A 366 1.53 0.13 13.43
N CYS A 367 0.28 -0.14 13.79
CA CYS A 367 -0.81 0.82 13.65
C CYS A 367 -1.25 1.30 15.03
N ILE A 368 -1.29 2.61 15.23
CA ILE A 368 -1.60 3.21 16.53
C ILE A 368 -2.68 4.27 16.33
N ASP A 369 -3.81 4.07 17.01
CA ASP A 369 -4.94 4.99 17.07
C ASP A 369 -4.82 5.88 18.32
N PHE A 370 -4.81 7.20 18.11
CA PHE A 370 -4.71 8.22 19.14
C PHE A 370 -6.07 8.76 19.61
N THR A 371 -7.15 8.34 18.96
CA THR A 371 -8.52 8.74 19.34
C THR A 371 -8.91 8.12 20.68
N LYS A 372 -9.60 8.91 21.50
CA LYS A 372 -9.97 8.52 22.87
C LYS A 372 -10.99 7.38 22.91
N ASP A 373 -11.76 7.22 21.84
CA ASP A 373 -12.76 6.19 21.63
C ASP A 373 -12.27 5.03 20.76
N GLN A 374 -11.04 5.08 20.23
CA GLN A 374 -10.44 4.04 19.37
C GLN A 374 -11.24 3.77 18.09
N GLU A 375 -11.78 4.85 17.51
CA GLU A 375 -12.63 4.82 16.32
C GLU A 375 -12.10 5.72 15.19
N ALA A 376 -10.77 5.82 15.01
CA ALA A 376 -10.15 6.65 13.96
C ALA A 376 -10.64 6.34 12.54
N GLN A 377 -11.09 5.11 12.29
CA GLN A 377 -11.62 4.63 11.02
C GLN A 377 -12.99 5.20 10.65
N LEU A 378 -13.74 5.76 11.59
CA LEU A 378 -15.07 6.32 11.32
C LEU A 378 -14.98 7.73 10.72
N ASN A 379 -16.02 8.10 9.96
CA ASN A 379 -16.15 9.42 9.34
C ASN A 379 -16.75 10.44 10.32
N LYS A 380 -16.09 10.58 11.48
CA LYS A 380 -16.42 11.58 12.49
C LYS A 380 -15.17 12.37 12.87
N PHE A 381 -15.37 13.63 13.19
CA PHE A 381 -14.29 14.49 13.67
C PHE A 381 -13.96 14.15 15.12
N HIS A 382 -12.69 13.85 15.38
CA HIS A 382 -12.16 13.80 16.74
C HIS A 382 -11.69 15.18 17.17
N LEU A 383 -11.54 15.40 18.48
CA LEU A 383 -11.00 16.66 18.98
C LEU A 383 -9.60 16.86 18.41
N ILE A 384 -9.42 17.92 17.63
CA ILE A 384 -8.11 18.29 17.10
C ILE A 384 -7.26 18.78 18.26
N GLU A 385 -6.24 18.00 18.60
CA GLU A 385 -5.23 18.36 19.60
C GLU A 385 -3.98 18.88 18.89
N THR A 386 -3.33 19.86 19.52
CA THR A 386 -2.02 20.36 19.07
C THR A 386 -0.94 19.78 19.94
N GLY A 387 0.14 19.33 19.34
CA GLY A 387 1.24 18.75 20.10
C GLY A 387 2.47 18.47 19.28
N ASN A 388 3.33 17.65 19.88
CA ASN A 388 4.53 17.12 19.26
C ASN A 388 4.53 15.59 19.40
N LEU A 389 4.53 14.90 18.26
CA LEU A 389 4.66 13.45 18.19
C LEU A 389 6.13 13.05 18.23
N ARG A 390 6.49 12.26 19.23
CA ARG A 390 7.82 11.68 19.42
C ARG A 390 7.76 10.16 19.31
N ILE A 391 8.67 9.59 18.53
CA ILE A 391 8.85 8.14 18.36
C ILE A 391 10.23 7.75 18.89
N GLU A 392 10.27 6.79 19.80
CA GLU A 392 11.49 6.14 20.28
C GLU A 392 11.48 4.68 19.89
N VAL A 393 12.57 4.22 19.27
CA VAL A 393 12.78 2.82 18.92
C VAL A 393 14.12 2.35 19.47
N GLN A 394 14.13 1.15 20.05
CA GLN A 394 15.33 0.45 20.48
C GLN A 394 15.37 -0.92 19.80
N PHE A 395 16.54 -1.29 19.32
CA PHE A 395 16.79 -2.54 18.61
C PHE A 395 17.54 -3.52 19.52
N GLY A 396 17.25 -4.81 19.39
CA GLY A 396 17.92 -5.86 20.16
C GLY A 396 19.41 -6.00 19.83
N GLN A 397 19.84 -5.46 18.69
CA GLN A 397 21.22 -5.36 18.24
C GLN A 397 21.42 -4.08 17.43
N ASN A 398 22.67 -3.73 17.12
CA ASN A 398 22.95 -2.65 16.18
C ASN A 398 22.34 -2.98 14.81
N VAL A 399 21.63 -2.01 14.25
CA VAL A 399 21.09 -2.07 12.89
C VAL A 399 22.25 -2.28 11.89
N GLN A 400 22.12 -3.21 10.96
CA GLN A 400 23.21 -3.60 10.06
C GLN A 400 23.28 -2.72 8.79
N GLN A 401 22.13 -2.33 8.24
CA GLN A 401 22.02 -1.43 7.09
C GLN A 401 21.27 -0.16 7.48
N THR A 402 21.58 0.98 6.85
CA THR A 402 20.80 2.21 7.08
C THR A 402 19.33 1.98 6.72
N LEU A 403 18.42 2.33 7.63
CA LEU A 403 16.98 2.19 7.46
C LEU A 403 16.32 3.56 7.28
N ASN A 404 15.16 3.56 6.62
CA ASN A 404 14.19 4.63 6.74
C ASN A 404 12.98 4.11 7.54
N CYS A 405 12.61 4.83 8.60
CA CYS A 405 11.32 4.65 9.24
C CYS A 405 10.30 5.51 8.49
N LEU A 406 9.27 4.87 7.93
CA LEU A 406 8.13 5.55 7.33
C LEU A 406 7.05 5.68 8.39
N VAL A 407 6.47 6.87 8.51
CA VAL A 407 5.34 7.18 9.38
C VAL A 407 4.23 7.74 8.51
N TYR A 408 3.29 6.88 8.16
CA TYR A 408 2.03 7.23 7.53
C TYR A 408 1.10 7.79 8.61
N ALA A 409 0.64 9.02 8.46
CA ALA A 409 -0.16 9.71 9.46
C ALA A 409 -1.47 10.20 8.85
N GLU A 410 -2.56 9.95 9.55
CA GLU A 410 -3.90 10.39 9.15
C GLU A 410 -4.39 11.53 10.05
N PHE A 411 -4.97 12.55 9.42
CA PHE A 411 -5.53 13.72 10.06
C PHE A 411 -6.99 13.90 9.66
N ASP A 412 -7.75 14.57 10.51
CA ASP A 412 -9.09 15.00 10.19
C ASP A 412 -9.05 16.45 9.68
N ASN A 413 -9.50 16.67 8.44
CA ASN A 413 -9.56 18.00 7.82
C ASN A 413 -10.95 18.22 7.21
N LEU A 414 -11.30 19.47 6.94
CA LEU A 414 -12.54 19.82 6.27
C LEU A 414 -12.27 20.54 4.96
N LEU A 415 -12.80 19.99 3.87
CA LEU A 415 -12.92 20.69 2.60
C LEU A 415 -14.32 21.32 2.50
N GLU A 416 -14.35 22.57 2.09
CA GLU A 416 -15.56 23.35 1.92
C GLU A 416 -15.68 23.87 0.48
N ILE A 417 -16.87 23.78 -0.09
CA ILE A 417 -17.18 24.34 -1.42
C ILE A 417 -18.29 25.36 -1.27
N ASN A 418 -18.02 26.59 -1.67
CA ASN A 418 -18.99 27.69 -1.54
C ASN A 418 -19.92 27.80 -2.77
N LYS A 419 -20.82 28.80 -2.73
CA LYS A 419 -21.74 29.09 -3.84
C LYS A 419 -21.04 29.37 -5.16
N GLN A 420 -19.87 30.02 -5.12
CA GLN A 420 -19.04 30.36 -6.28
C GLN A 420 -18.23 29.16 -6.81
N ARG A 421 -18.37 27.97 -6.20
CA ARG A 421 -17.58 26.77 -6.51
C ARG A 421 -16.10 26.91 -6.19
N GLU A 422 -15.76 27.87 -5.32
CA GLU A 422 -14.42 28.00 -4.77
C GLU A 422 -14.25 26.93 -3.69
N VAL A 423 -13.11 26.24 -3.75
CA VAL A 423 -12.73 25.18 -2.82
C VAL A 423 -11.81 25.78 -1.77
N ASN A 424 -12.18 25.63 -0.51
CA ASN A 424 -11.35 25.94 0.64
C ASN A 424 -11.04 24.64 1.40
N ILE A 425 -9.81 24.49 1.90
CA ILE A 425 -9.41 23.33 2.68
C ILE A 425 -8.74 23.88 3.94
N ASP A 426 -9.18 23.44 5.12
CA ASP A 426 -8.43 23.71 6.34
C ASP A 426 -7.15 22.85 6.34
N TYR A 427 -5.98 23.48 6.45
CA TYR A 427 -4.69 22.81 6.56
C TYR A 427 -3.88 23.42 7.69
#